data_AF-A0A945VLC8-F1
#
_entry.id   AF-A0A945VLC8-F1
#
_cell.length_a   1.000
_cell.length_b   1.000
_cell.length_c   1.000
_cell.angle_alpha   90.00
_cell.angle_beta   90.00
_cell.angle_gamma   90.00
#
_symmetry.space_group_name_H-M   'P 1'
#
loop_
_entity.id
_entity.type
_entity.pdbx_description
1 polymer ?
#
loop_
_entity_poly.entity_id
_entity_poly.type
_entity_poly.pdbx_seq_one_letter_code
_entity_poly.pdbx_strand_id
1 'polypeptide(L)'
;MIINLWFLSLFYEDLKSSMTIIFVLIIIGLGSYLAKYFEWLVFVQHVKEGFWKSKLNIYFKNNYGNGLGPRSTQMVLKSMIPNWWVQILPSHYQLEIKEAMKNITERSNDYALKREKIN
;
A
#
# COMPACT_ATOMS: atom_id res chain seq x y z
N MET A 1 20.79 -14.46 -16.65
CA MET A 1 20.66 -15.92 -16.82
C MET A 1 19.28 -16.31 -17.38
N ILE A 2 18.16 -15.93 -16.75
CA ILE A 2 16.81 -16.29 -17.23
C ILE A 2 16.44 -15.68 -18.59
N ILE A 3 16.87 -14.44 -18.87
CA ILE A 3 16.67 -13.78 -20.18
C ILE A 3 17.39 -14.55 -21.29
N ASN A 4 18.62 -15.01 -21.03
CA ASN A 4 19.40 -15.77 -21.99
C ASN A 4 18.75 -17.14 -22.25
N LEU A 5 18.25 -17.81 -21.21
CA LEU A 5 17.53 -19.09 -21.34
C LEU A 5 16.21 -18.94 -22.11
N TRP A 6 15.45 -17.87 -21.84
CA TRP A 6 14.25 -17.55 -22.62
C TRP A 6 14.60 -17.26 -24.09
N PHE A 7 15.64 -16.48 -24.35
CA PHE A 7 16.10 -16.18 -25.70
C PHE A 7 16.56 -17.43 -26.46
N LEU A 8 17.34 -18.30 -25.81
CA LEU A 8 17.75 -19.60 -26.38
C LEU A 8 16.54 -20.51 -26.65
N SER A 9 15.50 -20.46 -25.81
CA SER A 9 14.28 -21.25 -26.02
C SER A 9 13.49 -20.87 -27.27
N LEU A 10 13.69 -19.66 -27.82
CA LEU A 10 13.00 -19.23 -29.06
C LEU A 10 13.38 -20.09 -30.27
N PHE A 11 14.53 -20.78 -30.21
CA PHE A 11 15.02 -21.67 -31.25
C PHE A 11 14.57 -23.14 -31.08
N TYR A 12 13.82 -23.46 -30.02
CA TYR A 12 13.31 -24.81 -29.74
C TYR A 12 11.80 -24.76 -29.48
N GLU A 13 10.99 -25.20 -30.45
CA GLU A 13 9.51 -25.16 -30.41
C GLU A 13 8.91 -25.71 -29.10
N ASP A 14 9.36 -26.87 -28.64
CA ASP A 14 8.86 -27.52 -27.42
C ASP A 14 9.19 -26.75 -26.14
N LEU A 15 10.32 -26.03 -26.13
CA LEU A 15 10.82 -25.31 -24.95
C LEU A 15 10.28 -23.87 -24.88
N LYS A 16 9.97 -23.29 -26.04
CA LYS A 16 9.55 -21.90 -26.23
C LYS A 16 8.33 -21.53 -25.39
N SER A 17 7.31 -22.40 -25.40
CA SER A 17 6.05 -22.14 -24.70
C SER A 17 6.25 -22.06 -23.18
N SER A 18 6.85 -23.10 -22.59
CA SER A 18 7.10 -23.17 -21.14
C SER A 18 8.01 -22.04 -20.64
N MET A 19 9.07 -21.72 -21.38
CA MET A 19 9.99 -20.65 -21.00
C MET A 19 9.34 -19.26 -21.14
N THR A 20 8.47 -19.06 -22.12
CA THR A 20 7.72 -17.80 -22.27
C THR A 20 6.75 -17.58 -21.11
N ILE A 21 6.06 -18.63 -20.65
CA ILE A 21 5.19 -18.55 -19.47
C ILE A 21 6.00 -18.18 -18.22
N ILE A 22 7.12 -18.87 -17.98
CA ILE A 22 8.00 -18.58 -16.83
C ILE A 22 8.53 -17.14 -16.91
N PHE A 23 8.98 -16.71 -18.08
CA PHE A 23 9.50 -15.36 -18.28
C PHE A 23 8.45 -14.28 -18.02
N VAL A 24 7.24 -14.44 -18.55
CA VAL A 24 6.13 -13.51 -18.35
C VAL A 24 5.75 -13.42 -16.87
N LEU A 25 5.67 -14.56 -16.15
CA LEU A 25 5.40 -14.57 -14.70
C LEU A 25 6.47 -13.82 -13.91
N ILE A 26 7.76 -13.98 -14.28
CA ILE A 26 8.88 -13.27 -13.65
C ILE A 26 8.80 -11.77 -13.94
N ILE A 27 8.55 -11.36 -15.19
CA ILE A 27 8.42 -9.96 -15.60
C ILE A 27 7.24 -9.29 -14.88
N ILE A 28 6.08 -9.94 -14.81
CA ILE A 28 4.91 -9.42 -14.09
C ILE A 28 5.20 -9.29 -12.59
N GLY A 29 5.88 -10.29 -12.00
CA GLY A 29 6.28 -10.24 -10.60
C GLY A 29 7.26 -9.10 -10.31
N LEU A 30 8.29 -8.96 -11.15
CA LEU A 30 9.28 -7.87 -11.06
C LEU A 30 8.63 -6.50 -11.27
N GLY A 31 7.77 -6.35 -12.27
CA GLY A 31 7.04 -5.12 -12.53
C GLY A 31 6.15 -4.72 -11.36
N SER A 32 5.44 -5.68 -10.77
CA SER A 32 4.60 -5.47 -9.58
C SER A 32 5.42 -5.09 -8.35
N TYR A 33 6.58 -5.71 -8.16
CA TYR A 33 7.51 -5.35 -7.09
C TYR A 33 8.09 -3.96 -7.28
N LEU A 34 8.49 -3.63 -8.52
CA LEU A 34 9.04 -2.32 -8.88
C LEU A 34 8.00 -1.21 -8.68
N ALA A 35 6.74 -1.45 -9.05
CA ALA A 35 5.64 -0.53 -8.80
C ALA A 35 5.46 -0.26 -7.30
N LYS A 36 5.41 -1.32 -6.47
CA LYS A 36 5.35 -1.17 -5.01
C LYS A 36 6.56 -0.45 -4.42
N TYR A 37 7.74 -0.64 -5.00
CA TYR A 37 8.94 0.08 -4.60
C TYR A 37 8.85 1.58 -4.93
N PHE A 38 8.35 1.95 -6.10
CA PHE A 38 8.10 3.35 -6.45
C PHE A 38 7.03 3.99 -5.58
N GLU A 39 5.93 3.28 -5.30
CA GLU A 39 4.92 3.74 -4.35
C GLU A 39 5.53 4.00 -2.96
N TRP A 40 6.40 3.09 -2.50
CA TRP A 40 7.13 3.26 -1.25
C TRP A 40 8.08 4.47 -1.29
N LEU A 41 8.81 4.70 -2.38
CA LEU A 41 9.68 5.88 -2.52
C LEU A 41 8.88 7.18 -2.42
N VAL A 42 7.73 7.25 -3.12
CA VAL A 42 6.82 8.39 -3.05
C VAL A 42 6.30 8.56 -1.62
N PHE A 43 5.96 7.48 -0.93
CA PHE A 43 5.54 7.51 0.47
C PHE A 43 6.65 8.07 1.38
N VAL A 44 7.90 7.60 1.24
CA VAL A 44 9.05 8.11 2.02
C VAL A 44 9.26 9.60 1.81
N GLN A 45 9.11 10.09 0.58
CA GLN A 45 9.20 11.52 0.29
C GLN A 45 8.12 12.32 1.03
N HIS A 46 6.85 11.88 0.95
CA HIS A 46 5.76 12.52 1.70
C HIS A 46 5.96 12.45 3.22
N VAL A 47 6.63 11.41 3.73
CA VAL A 47 6.99 11.28 5.15
C VAL A 47 8.02 12.34 5.55
N LYS A 48 9.10 12.49 4.77
CA LYS A 48 10.13 13.51 5.01
C LYS A 48 9.59 14.93 4.97
N GLU A 49 8.67 15.21 4.05
CA GLU A 49 8.06 16.53 3.90
C GLU A 49 6.88 16.78 4.88
N GLY A 50 6.47 15.77 5.67
CA GLY A 50 5.38 15.89 6.64
C GLY A 50 3.96 15.93 6.06
N PHE A 51 3.80 15.94 4.72
CA PHE A 51 2.51 16.03 4.05
C PHE A 51 1.60 14.80 4.25
N TRP A 52 2.19 13.65 4.55
CA TRP A 52 1.46 12.38 4.67
C TRP A 52 0.33 12.41 5.70
N LYS A 53 0.54 13.05 6.88
CA LYS A 53 -0.50 13.20 7.93
C LYS A 53 -1.70 13.97 7.42
N SER A 54 -1.46 15.08 6.72
CA SER A 54 -2.52 15.91 6.15
C SER A 54 -3.34 15.10 5.13
N LYS A 55 -2.65 14.36 4.26
CA LYS A 55 -3.29 13.52 3.23
C LYS A 55 -4.18 12.43 3.84
N LEU A 56 -3.71 11.75 4.89
CA LEU A 56 -4.53 10.75 5.61
C LEU A 56 -5.75 11.37 6.28
N ASN A 57 -5.59 12.52 6.93
CA ASN A 57 -6.70 13.21 7.60
C ASN A 57 -7.75 13.71 6.60
N ILE A 58 -7.32 14.24 5.45
CA ILE A 58 -8.21 14.65 4.35
C ILE A 58 -8.96 13.43 3.81
N TYR A 59 -8.25 12.32 3.54
CA TYR A 59 -8.88 11.10 3.07
C TYR A 59 -9.90 10.58 4.08
N PHE A 60 -9.53 10.53 5.37
CA PHE A 60 -10.43 10.11 6.44
C PHE A 60 -11.70 10.96 6.47
N LYS A 61 -11.57 12.29 6.44
CA LYS A 61 -12.71 13.22 6.50
C LYS A 61 -13.63 13.09 5.28
N ASN A 62 -13.06 13.06 4.08
CA ASN A 62 -13.81 13.01 2.83
C ASN A 62 -14.57 11.69 2.71
N ASN A 63 -13.94 10.56 2.99
CA ASN A 63 -14.56 9.24 2.83
C ASN A 63 -15.54 8.91 3.96
N TYR A 64 -15.27 9.38 5.17
CA TYR A 64 -16.23 9.33 6.27
C TYR A 64 -17.53 10.05 5.89
N GLY A 65 -17.43 11.29 5.38
CA GLY A 65 -18.58 12.10 4.96
C GLY A 65 -19.31 11.56 3.73
N ASN A 66 -18.58 10.92 2.81
CA ASN A 66 -19.13 10.38 1.56
C ASN A 66 -19.78 8.99 1.71
N GLY A 67 -20.08 8.55 2.93
CA GLY A 67 -20.94 7.39 3.17
C GLY A 67 -20.22 6.05 3.35
N LEU A 68 -18.89 5.97 3.27
CA LEU A 68 -18.16 4.74 3.62
C LEU A 68 -18.29 4.41 5.12
N GLY A 69 -18.51 5.43 5.94
CA GLY A 69 -18.62 5.30 7.39
C GLY A 69 -17.26 5.10 8.07
N PRO A 70 -17.22 5.24 9.40
CA PRO A 70 -15.97 5.31 10.16
C PRO A 70 -15.13 4.04 10.06
N ARG A 71 -15.76 2.88 10.34
CA ARG A 71 -15.07 1.58 10.36
C ARG A 71 -14.51 1.21 8.99
N SER A 72 -15.29 1.37 7.91
CA SER A 72 -14.82 1.06 6.55
C SER A 72 -13.69 1.99 6.12
N THR A 73 -13.79 3.29 6.42
CA THR A 73 -12.75 4.27 6.10
C THR A 73 -11.44 3.95 6.83
N GLN A 74 -11.53 3.54 8.11
CA GLN A 74 -10.37 3.09 8.88
C GLN A 74 -9.72 1.82 8.31
N MET A 75 -10.51 0.83 7.86
CA MET A 75 -9.98 -0.39 7.25
C MET A 75 -9.21 -0.08 5.96
N VAL A 76 -9.75 0.82 5.13
CA VAL A 76 -9.07 1.26 3.90
C VAL A 76 -7.79 2.02 4.22
N LEU A 77 -7.80 2.92 5.21
CA LEU A 77 -6.57 3.63 5.62
C LEU A 77 -5.49 2.68 6.14
N LYS A 78 -5.87 1.61 6.85
CA LYS A 78 -4.93 0.57 7.31
C LYS A 78 -4.36 -0.26 6.15
N SER A 79 -5.10 -0.45 5.07
CA SER A 79 -4.59 -1.16 3.89
C SER A 79 -3.71 -0.29 2.99
N MET A 80 -3.89 1.05 3.03
CA MET A 80 -3.09 2.00 2.25
C MET A 80 -1.62 2.11 2.67
N ILE A 81 -1.30 1.84 3.94
CA ILE A 81 0.08 1.84 4.44
C ILE A 81 0.44 0.44 4.92
N PRO A 82 1.07 -0.38 4.06
CA PRO A 82 1.56 -1.69 4.46
C PRO A 82 2.50 -1.60 5.67
N ASN A 83 2.35 -2.50 6.64
CA ASN A 83 3.20 -2.52 7.84
C ASN A 83 4.69 -2.61 7.51
N TRP A 84 5.06 -3.34 6.45
CA TRP A 84 6.45 -3.47 6.03
C TRP A 84 7.03 -2.14 5.51
N TRP A 85 6.21 -1.23 4.94
CA TRP A 85 6.65 0.12 4.57
C TRP A 85 7.08 0.92 5.79
N VAL A 86 6.36 0.75 6.91
CA VAL A 86 6.67 1.42 8.17
C VAL A 86 7.92 0.82 8.81
N GLN A 87 8.06 -0.51 8.79
CA GLN A 87 9.18 -1.21 9.45
C GLN A 87 10.57 -0.83 8.90
N ILE A 88 10.66 -0.42 7.63
CA ILE A 88 11.92 -0.03 6.98
C ILE A 88 12.27 1.45 7.15
N LEU A 89 11.40 2.26 7.78
CA LEU A 89 11.68 3.66 8.08
C LEU A 89 12.54 3.82 9.34
N PRO A 90 13.25 4.95 9.49
CA PRO A 90 13.84 5.36 10.78
C PRO A 90 12.82 5.36 11.93
N SER A 91 13.27 5.00 13.13
CA SER A 91 12.42 4.77 14.31
C SER A 91 11.47 5.92 14.66
N HIS A 92 11.92 7.17 14.51
CA HIS A 92 11.08 8.35 14.79
C HIS A 92 9.85 8.44 13.87
N TYR A 93 10.01 8.18 12.56
CA TYR A 93 8.88 8.14 11.64
C TYR A 93 7.97 6.94 11.91
N GLN A 94 8.52 5.80 12.36
CA GLN A 94 7.69 4.65 12.73
C GLN A 94 6.74 4.98 13.89
N LEU A 95 7.25 5.68 14.92
CA LEU A 95 6.46 6.11 16.07
C LEU A 95 5.38 7.11 15.63
N GLU A 96 5.76 8.09 14.82
CA GLU A 96 4.86 9.12 14.31
C GLU A 96 3.68 8.53 13.50
N ILE A 97 3.97 7.54 12.64
CA ILE A 97 2.95 6.82 11.85
C ILE A 97 2.05 5.99 12.75
N LYS A 98 2.62 5.27 13.72
CA LYS A 98 1.83 4.49 14.69
C LYS A 98 0.88 5.36 15.50
N GLU A 99 1.34 6.51 15.98
CA GLU A 99 0.50 7.48 16.69
C GLU A 99 -0.63 8.04 15.82
N ALA A 100 -0.32 8.41 14.57
CA ALA A 100 -1.35 8.90 13.65
C ALA A 100 -2.43 7.84 13.38
N MET A 101 -2.03 6.59 13.14
CA MET A 101 -2.97 5.47 12.93
C MET A 101 -3.80 5.15 14.17
N LYS A 102 -3.22 5.32 15.36
CA LYS A 102 -3.94 5.22 16.65
C LYS A 102 -4.99 6.32 16.77
N ASN A 103 -4.63 7.57 16.52
CA ASN A 103 -5.56 8.71 16.56
C ASN A 103 -6.72 8.55 15.56
N ILE A 104 -6.45 8.08 14.34
CA ILE A 104 -7.49 7.78 13.34
C ILE A 104 -8.43 6.69 13.84
N THR A 105 -7.87 5.65 14.49
CA THR A 105 -8.66 4.54 15.06
C THR A 105 -9.57 5.02 16.18
N GLU A 106 -9.04 5.81 17.12
CA GLU A 106 -9.82 6.35 18.23
C GLU A 106 -10.95 7.26 17.73
N ARG A 107 -10.65 8.19 16.81
CA ARG A 107 -11.68 9.04 16.19
C ARG A 107 -12.73 8.23 15.44
N SER A 108 -12.32 7.24 14.66
CA SER A 108 -13.23 6.32 13.96
C SER A 108 -14.19 5.65 14.94
N ASN A 109 -13.68 5.13 16.06
CA ASN A 109 -14.49 4.49 17.09
C ASN A 109 -15.47 5.48 17.75
N ASP A 110 -15.00 6.67 18.11
CA ASP A 110 -15.86 7.72 18.67
C ASP A 110 -17.00 8.10 17.72
N TYR A 111 -16.71 8.24 16.43
CA TYR A 111 -17.72 8.54 15.42
C TYR A 111 -18.71 7.39 15.23
N ALA A 112 -18.23 6.14 15.22
CA ALA A 112 -19.10 4.96 15.16
C ALA A 112 -20.06 4.91 16.35
N LEU A 113 -19.55 5.09 17.56
CA LEU A 113 -20.36 5.09 18.80
C LEU A 113 -21.37 6.24 18.83
N LYS A 114 -20.99 7.44 18.36
CA LYS A 114 -21.93 8.57 18.26
C LYS A 114 -23.07 8.27 17.29
N ARG A 115 -22.80 7.62 16.16
CA ARG A 115 -23.83 7.23 15.20
C ARG A 115 -24.78 6.17 15.77
N GLU A 116 -24.26 5.21 16.52
CA GLU A 116 -25.05 4.18 17.21
C GLU A 116 -25.96 4.76 18.32
N LYS A 117 -25.61 5.90 18.90
CA LYS A 117 -26.43 6.60 19.93
C LYS A 117 -27.52 7.52 19.37
N ILE A 118 -27.45 7.88 18.10
CA ILE A 118 -28.39 8.80 17.43
C ILE A 118 -29.50 8.02 16.70
N ASN A 119 -29.27 6.75 16.39
CA ASN A 119 -30.27 5.79 15.92
C ASN A 119 -30.95 5.10 17.11
#